data_AF-A0ABD0RWM7-F1
#
_entry.id   AF-A0ABD0RWM7-F1
#
_cell.length_a   1.000
_cell.length_b   1.000
_cell.length_c   1.000
_cell.angle_alpha   90.00
_cell.angle_beta   90.00
_cell.angle_gamma   90.00
#
_symmetry.space_group_name_H-M   'P 1'
#
loop_
_entity.id
_entity.type
_entity.pdbx_description
1 polymer ?
#
loop_
_entity_poly.entity_id
_entity_poly.type
_entity_poly.pdbx_seq_one_letter_code
_entity_poly.pdbx_strand_id
1 'polypeptide(L)' 'VGSSENVFVEAQDYSGDNLNGKIIVKNHPKKNLEILSKSVTLTTDNNFQILTDIK' A
#
# COMPACT_ATOMS: atom_id res chain seq x y z
N VAL A 1 -2.56 20.42 -4.13
CA VAL A 1 -2.45 18.95 -4.34
C VAL A 1 -1.03 18.64 -4.78
N GLY A 2 -0.41 17.54 -4.33
CA GLY A 2 0.98 17.18 -4.67
C GLY A 2 1.95 17.00 -3.49
N SER A 3 1.45 16.89 -2.26
CA SER A 3 2.23 16.43 -1.10
C SER A 3 2.47 14.93 -1.17
N SER A 4 3.51 14.42 -0.51
CA SER A 4 3.56 12.99 -0.18
C SER A 4 2.54 12.73 0.92
N GLU A 5 1.69 11.72 0.75
CA GLU A 5 0.83 11.22 1.81
C GLU A 5 1.39 9.93 2.39
N ASN A 6 1.52 9.85 3.71
CA ASN A 6 1.95 8.62 4.38
C ASN A 6 0.75 7.66 4.54
N VAL A 7 0.97 6.40 4.16
CA VAL A 7 0.01 5.31 4.24
C VAL A 7 0.63 4.18 5.08
N PHE A 8 -0.09 3.76 6.10
CA PHE A 8 0.25 2.58 6.90
C PHE A 8 -0.52 1.37 6.37
N VAL A 9 0.19 0.27 6.14
CA VAL A 9 -0.38 -1.00 5.66
C VAL A 9 0.10 -2.12 6.56
N GLU A 10 -0.82 -2.97 7.00
CA GLU A 10 -0.53 -4.15 7.81
C GLU A 10 -1.38 -5.35 7.36
N ALA A 11 -0.86 -6.56 7.60
CA ALA A 11 -1.63 -7.79 7.54
C ALA A 11 -1.67 -8.44 8.93
N GLN A 12 -2.86 -8.49 9.53
CA GLN A 12 -3.07 -9.09 10.84
C GLN A 12 -3.31 -10.60 10.72
N ASP A 13 -2.85 -11.34 11.73
CA ASP A 13 -2.98 -12.81 11.81
C ASP A 13 -2.39 -13.56 10.59
N TYR A 14 -1.43 -12.93 9.91
CA TYR A 14 -0.78 -13.49 8.74
C TYR A 14 0.53 -14.21 9.14
N SER A 15 0.63 -15.48 8.77
CA SER A 15 1.77 -16.36 9.08
C SER A 15 2.34 -17.06 7.83
N GLY A 16 1.98 -16.57 6.64
CA GLY A 16 2.47 -17.09 5.36
C GLY A 16 3.81 -16.50 4.93
N ASP A 17 4.17 -16.75 3.66
CA ASP A 17 5.36 -16.19 3.01
C ASP A 17 5.24 -14.67 2.75
N ASN A 18 6.24 -14.06 2.10
CA ASN A 18 6.18 -12.64 1.76
C ASN A 18 4.89 -12.26 1.01
N LEU A 19 4.20 -11.24 1.51
CA LEU A 19 2.93 -10.78 0.99
C LEU A 19 3.13 -9.49 0.19
N ASN A 20 2.87 -9.57 -1.12
CA ASN A 20 2.95 -8.42 -2.01
C ASN A 20 1.61 -7.67 -2.06
N GLY A 21 1.60 -6.41 -1.68
CA GLY A 21 0.45 -5.50 -1.74
C GLY A 21 0.65 -4.40 -2.78
N LYS A 22 -0.43 -3.95 -3.43
CA LYS A 22 -0.43 -2.78 -4.32
C LYS A 22 -1.43 -1.74 -3.82
N ILE A 23 -0.92 -0.57 -3.46
CA ILE A 23 -1.70 0.62 -3.10
C ILE A 23 -2.02 1.36 -4.41
N ILE A 24 -3.28 1.72 -4.65
CA ILE A 24 -3.71 2.41 -5.88
C ILE A 24 -4.67 3.53 -5.52
N VAL A 25 -4.33 4.76 -5.91
CA VAL A 25 -5.22 5.92 -5.85
C VAL A 25 -5.97 5.99 -7.17
N LYS A 26 -7.30 6.06 -7.12
CA LYS A 26 -8.15 6.12 -8.32
C LYS A 26 -9.06 7.34 -8.30
N ASN A 27 -9.53 7.75 -9.47
CA ASN A 27 -10.51 8.83 -9.58
C ASN A 27 -11.86 8.46 -8.94
N HIS A 28 -12.50 9.41 -8.26
CA HIS A 28 -13.84 9.26 -7.72
C HIS A 28 -14.88 9.95 -8.63
N PRO A 29 -16.10 9.41 -8.81
CA PRO A 29 -16.62 8.14 -8.28
C PRO A 29 -16.33 6.93 -9.16
N LYS A 30 -15.94 7.14 -10.43
CA LYS A 30 -15.90 6.08 -11.45
C LYS A 30 -14.81 5.02 -11.24
N LYS A 31 -13.74 5.32 -10.51
CA LYS A 31 -12.61 4.40 -10.19
C LYS A 31 -11.98 3.74 -11.43
N ASN A 32 -12.03 4.40 -12.59
CA ASN A 32 -11.54 3.88 -13.87
C ASN A 32 -10.16 4.42 -14.28
N LEU A 33 -9.65 5.44 -13.59
CA LEU A 33 -8.33 6.02 -13.80
C LEU A 33 -7.47 5.75 -12.56
N GLU A 34 -6.31 5.12 -12.75
CA GLU A 34 -5.25 5.07 -11.73
C GLU A 34 -4.47 6.38 -11.76
N ILE A 35 -4.44 7.09 -10.64
CA ILE A 35 -3.77 8.38 -10.48
C ILE A 35 -2.34 8.13 -9.97
N LEU A 36 -2.21 7.28 -8.95
CA LEU A 36 -0.93 6.88 -8.34
C LEU A 36 -0.98 5.41 -7.96
N SER A 37 0.18 4.77 -7.94
CA SER A 37 0.28 3.42 -7.38
C SER A 37 1.64 3.17 -6.75
N LYS A 38 1.66 2.32 -5.73
CA LYS A 38 2.89 1.88 -5.08
C LYS A 38 2.78 0.41 -4.68
N SER A 39 3.82 -0.35 -4.94
CA SER A 39 3.92 -1.74 -4.48
C SER A 39 4.67 -1.79 -3.16
N VAL A 40 4.19 -2.63 -2.25
CA VAL A 40 4.83 -2.90 -0.96
C VAL A 40 4.96 -4.40 -0.77
N THR A 41 5.99 -4.81 -0.03
CA THR A 41 6.18 -6.20 0.36
C THR A 41 6.17 -6.27 1.88
N LEU A 42 5.22 -7.03 2.41
CA LEU A 42 5.08 -7.34 3.82
C LEU A 42 5.81 -8.67 4.06
N THR A 43 6.74 -8.68 5.00
CA THR A 43 7.63 -9.81 5.29
C THR A 43 7.61 -10.11 6.78
N THR A 44 8.10 -11.29 7.17
CA THR A 44 8.33 -11.59 8.59
C THR A 44 9.26 -10.58 9.24
N ASP A 45 10.29 -10.10 8.53
CA ASP A 45 11.26 -9.13 9.04
C ASP A 45 10.63 -7.77 9.39
N ASN A 46 9.56 -7.39 8.68
CA ASN A 46 8.81 -6.17 8.97
C ASN A 46 7.53 -6.43 9.77
N ASN A 47 7.36 -7.62 10.36
CA ASN A 47 6.15 -8.04 11.09
C ASN A 47 4.86 -7.88 10.26
N PHE A 48 4.97 -8.02 8.94
CA PHE A 48 3.91 -7.77 7.98
C PHE A 48 3.25 -6.38 8.10
N GLN A 49 4.04 -5.36 8.43
CA GLN A 49 3.61 -3.97 8.54
C GLN A 49 4.61 -3.02 7.85
N ILE A 50 4.11 -1.94 7.25
CA ILE A 50 4.93 -0.92 6.59
C ILE A 50 4.26 0.46 6.63
N LEU A 51 5.05 1.50 6.89
CA LEU A 51 4.68 2.89 6.66
C LEU A 51 5.37 3.35 5.38
N THR A 52 4.61 3.81 4.40
CA THR A 52 5.13 4.20 3.08
C THR A 52 4.48 5.48 2.61
N ASP A 53 5.23 6.33 1.92
CA ASP A 53 4.68 7.52 1.28
C ASP A 53 4.11 7.17 -0.11
N ILE A 54 3.08 7.87 -0.56
CA ILE A 54 2.63 7.83 -1.96
C ILE A 54 2.67 9.24 -2.52
N LYS A 55 3.27 9.40 -3.71
CA LYS A 55 3.46 10.67 -4.39
C LYS A 55 3.34 10.50 -5.89
#